data_AF-A0A8H6HFC0-F1
#
_entry.id   AF-A0A8H6HFC0-F1
#
_cell.length_a   1.000
_cell.length_b   1.000
_cell.length_c   1.000
_cell.angle_alpha   90.00
_cell.angle_beta   90.00
_cell.angle_gamma   90.00
#
_symmetry.space_group_name_H-M   'P 1'
#
loop_
_entity.id
_entity.type
_entity.pdbx_description
1 polymer ?
#
loop_
_entity_poly.entity_id
_entity_poly.type
_entity_poly.pdbx_seq_one_letter_code
_entity_poly.pdbx_strand_id
1 'polypeptide(L)'
;MINRPEKAVGDNPTHNYHVSKVRVGSEHCVGFLKGRWSSLKGLRVAITNQKSLQYASFWIIACIHLHTFAMKHETVGSINSDKFYKDGKKYQRECRKRERRWRRARRRDVARNEEELDKGDDIALLEGKLKREELKEAMMVYLDQ
;
A
#
# COMPACT_ATOMS: atom_id res chain seq x y z
N MET A 1 6.08 -27.89 -4.04
CA MET A 1 4.86 -27.20 -4.53
C MET A 1 4.92 -25.75 -4.06
N ILE A 2 4.93 -24.79 -4.98
CA ILE A 2 4.95 -23.35 -4.64
C ILE A 2 3.51 -22.96 -4.22
N ASN A 3 3.29 -22.70 -2.93
CA ASN A 3 2.02 -22.16 -2.44
C ASN A 3 1.81 -20.76 -3.03
N ARG A 4 0.99 -20.65 -4.08
CA ARG A 4 0.51 -19.34 -4.54
C ARG A 4 -0.28 -18.70 -3.40
N PRO A 5 -0.04 -17.42 -3.08
CA PRO A 5 -0.83 -16.75 -2.06
C PRO A 5 -2.30 -16.71 -2.49
N GLU A 6 -3.22 -17.05 -1.59
CA GLU A 6 -4.69 -17.09 -1.79
C GLU A 6 -5.26 -15.84 -2.48
N LYS A 7 -4.59 -14.69 -2.31
CA LYS A 7 -4.91 -13.42 -2.98
C LYS A 7 -4.93 -13.51 -4.52
N ALA A 8 -4.26 -14.51 -5.10
CA ALA A 8 -4.08 -14.68 -6.54
C ALA A 8 -4.94 -15.80 -7.14
N VAL A 9 -5.85 -16.38 -6.35
CA VAL A 9 -6.75 -17.46 -6.78
C VAL A 9 -8.12 -16.86 -7.11
N GLY A 10 -8.64 -17.12 -8.31
CA GLY A 10 -10.02 -16.76 -8.70
C GLY A 10 -10.32 -15.26 -8.75
N ASP A 11 -11.51 -14.88 -8.27
CA ASP A 11 -12.07 -13.50 -8.28
C ASP A 11 -11.62 -12.62 -7.09
N ASN A 12 -10.71 -13.14 -6.25
CA ASN A 12 -10.14 -12.41 -5.12
C ASN A 12 -9.47 -11.07 -5.48
N PRO A 13 -8.78 -10.89 -6.63
CA PRO A 13 -8.19 -9.61 -7.00
C PRO A 13 -9.24 -8.50 -7.19
N THR A 14 -10.37 -8.84 -7.80
CA THR A 14 -11.50 -7.93 -8.05
C THR A 14 -12.14 -7.53 -6.73
N HIS A 15 -12.48 -8.51 -5.89
CA HIS A 15 -13.05 -8.28 -4.56
C HIS A 15 -12.12 -7.40 -3.71
N ASN A 16 -10.83 -7.74 -3.63
CA ASN A 16 -9.84 -6.98 -2.88
C ASN A 16 -9.67 -5.55 -3.41
N TYR A 17 -9.75 -5.35 -4.74
CA TYR A 17 -9.69 -4.02 -5.33
C TYR A 17 -10.89 -3.16 -4.89
N HIS A 18 -12.11 -3.69 -4.96
CA HIS A 18 -13.32 -2.96 -4.57
C HIS A 18 -13.33 -2.62 -3.08
N VAL A 19 -13.02 -3.58 -2.20
CA VAL A 19 -12.91 -3.35 -0.76
C VAL A 19 -11.84 -2.31 -0.44
N SER A 20 -10.66 -2.40 -1.07
CA SER A 20 -9.58 -1.43 -0.89
C SER A 20 -9.99 -0.04 -1.35
N LYS A 21 -10.69 0.09 -2.48
CA LYS A 21 -11.18 1.37 -3.00
C LYS A 21 -12.14 2.05 -2.02
N VAL A 22 -13.09 1.30 -1.46
CA VAL A 22 -14.04 1.81 -0.46
C VAL A 22 -13.30 2.24 0.80
N ARG A 23 -12.39 1.41 1.33
CA ARG A 23 -11.59 1.75 2.52
C ARG A 23 -10.77 3.02 2.35
N VAL A 24 -10.09 3.19 1.21
CA VAL A 24 -9.32 4.41 0.91
C VAL A 24 -10.24 5.64 0.89
N GLY A 25 -11.45 5.52 0.35
CA GLY A 25 -12.45 6.59 0.39
C GLY A 25 -12.88 6.95 1.81
N SER A 26 -13.21 5.94 2.62
CA SER A 26 -13.59 6.11 4.02
C SER A 26 -12.48 6.73 4.87
N GLU A 27 -11.23 6.27 4.71
CA GLU A 27 -10.06 6.80 5.42
C GLU A 27 -9.79 8.26 5.05
N HIS A 28 -9.88 8.62 3.76
CA HIS A 28 -9.75 10.02 3.33
C HIS A 28 -10.86 10.91 3.90
N CYS A 29 -12.11 10.45 3.88
CA CYS A 29 -13.24 11.19 4.44
C CYS A 29 -13.07 11.42 5.94
N VAL A 30 -12.73 10.37 6.70
CA VAL A 30 -12.50 10.46 8.15
C VAL A 30 -11.29 11.33 8.47
N GLY A 31 -10.21 11.24 7.68
CA GLY A 31 -9.05 12.12 7.82
C GLY A 31 -9.39 13.59 7.62
N PHE A 32 -10.20 13.89 6.60
CA PHE A 32 -10.70 15.24 6.34
C PHE A 32 -11.57 15.75 7.50
N LEU A 33 -12.54 14.95 7.97
CA LEU A 33 -13.40 15.30 9.09
C LEU A 33 -12.61 15.50 10.39
N LYS A 34 -11.62 14.65 10.69
CA LYS A 34 -10.70 14.82 11.83
C LYS A 34 -9.85 16.08 11.73
N GLY A 35 -9.51 16.50 10.51
CA GLY A 35 -8.78 17.75 10.26
C GLY A 35 -9.60 19.00 10.59
N ARG A 36 -10.92 18.95 10.40
CA ARG A 36 -11.85 20.05 10.69
C ARG A 36 -12.40 20.05 12.11
N TRP A 37 -12.72 18.87 12.63
CA TRP A 37 -13.36 18.70 13.92
C TRP A 37 -12.41 17.98 14.89
N SER A 38 -11.79 18.76 15.77
CA SER A 38 -10.92 18.21 16.84
C SER A 38 -11.67 17.22 17.76
N SER A 39 -13.00 17.28 17.81
CA SER A 39 -13.85 16.30 18.52
C SER A 39 -13.66 14.86 18.03
N LEU A 40 -13.38 14.64 16.74
CA LEU A 40 -13.11 13.31 16.18
C LEU A 40 -11.69 12.80 16.47
N LYS A 41 -10.74 13.70 16.79
CA LYS A 41 -9.40 13.30 17.26
C LYS A 41 -9.46 12.77 18.70
N GLY A 42 -10.40 13.27 19.50
CA GLY A 42 -10.64 12.83 20.88
C GLY A 42 -11.51 11.58 21.02
N LEU A 43 -12.16 11.11 19.95
CA LEU A 43 -13.03 9.95 19.99
C LEU A 43 -12.22 8.65 20.10
N ARG A 44 -11.79 8.31 21.32
CA ARG A 44 -11.15 7.04 21.68
C ARG A 44 -12.19 6.06 22.23
N VAL A 45 -13.19 5.73 21.43
CA VAL A 45 -14.23 4.76 21.82
C VAL A 45 -13.78 3.37 21.41
N ALA A 46 -13.57 2.48 22.38
CA ALA A 46 -13.37 1.06 22.12
C ALA A 46 -14.70 0.43 21.70
N ILE A 47 -14.76 -0.12 20.49
CA ILE A 47 -15.95 -0.78 19.96
C ILE A 47 -15.98 -2.22 20.50
N THR A 48 -16.50 -2.37 21.70
CA THR A 48 -16.61 -3.66 22.39
C THR A 48 -18.04 -4.19 22.39
N ASN A 49 -19.02 -3.30 22.31
CA ASN A 49 -20.44 -3.61 22.44
C ASN A 49 -21.28 -2.86 21.40
N GLN A 50 -22.47 -3.37 21.08
CA GLN A 50 -23.39 -2.73 20.13
C GLN A 50 -23.71 -1.27 20.48
N LYS A 51 -23.83 -0.95 21.78
CA LYS A 51 -24.04 0.42 22.26
C LYS A 51 -22.85 1.34 21.95
N SER A 52 -21.62 0.86 22.10
CA SER A 52 -20.41 1.64 21.76
C SER A 52 -20.29 1.90 20.26
N LEU A 53 -20.72 0.94 19.43
CA LEU A 53 -20.81 1.09 17.98
C LEU A 53 -21.86 2.12 17.57
N GLN A 54 -23.05 2.07 18.19
CA GLN A 54 -24.11 3.05 17.95
C GLN A 54 -23.68 4.45 18.37
N TYR A 55 -23.04 4.59 19.53
CA TYR A 55 -22.51 5.88 20.00
C TYR A 55 -21.48 6.45 19.03
N ALA A 56 -20.50 5.64 18.59
CA ALA A 56 -19.51 6.08 17.60
C ALA A 56 -20.17 6.46 16.27
N SER A 57 -21.16 5.69 15.82
CA SER A 57 -21.93 5.98 14.61
C SER A 57 -22.67 7.31 14.72
N PHE A 58 -23.40 7.56 15.81
CA PHE A 58 -24.10 8.82 16.03
C PHE A 58 -23.14 10.00 16.10
N TRP A 59 -21.97 9.84 16.73
CA TRP A 59 -20.96 10.88 16.80
C TRP A 59 -20.42 11.25 15.41
N ILE A 60 -20.14 10.26 14.56
CA ILE A 60 -19.70 10.47 13.18
C ILE A 60 -20.80 11.15 12.37
N ILE A 61 -22.05 10.69 12.50
CA ILE A 61 -23.20 11.28 11.81
C ILE A 61 -23.37 12.74 12.23
N ALA A 62 -23.26 13.07 13.51
CA ALA A 62 -23.32 14.43 14.02
C ALA A 62 -22.21 15.31 13.41
N CYS A 63 -20.98 14.80 13.32
CA CYS A 63 -19.87 15.51 12.67
C CYS A 63 -20.13 15.76 11.18
N ILE A 64 -20.76 14.81 10.47
CA ILE A 64 -21.13 14.98 9.05
C ILE A 64 -22.20 16.06 8.89
N HIS A 65 -23.24 16.06 9.74
CA HIS A 65 -24.30 17.07 9.72
C HIS A 65 -23.74 18.44 10.05
N LEU A 66 -22.91 18.54 11.09
CA LEU A 66 -22.27 19.78 11.49
C LEU A 66 -21.32 20.32 10.41
N HIS A 67 -20.56 19.43 9.76
CA HIS A 67 -19.76 19.79 8.60
C HIS A 67 -20.63 20.33 7.44
N THR A 68 -21.72 19.64 7.14
CA THR A 68 -22.64 20.04 6.06
C THR A 68 -23.30 21.38 6.37
N PHE A 69 -23.67 21.61 7.62
CA PHE A 69 -24.20 22.89 8.10
C PHE A 69 -23.15 24.00 7.99
N ALA A 70 -21.93 23.78 8.50
CA ALA A 70 -20.83 24.74 8.38
C ALA A 70 -20.53 25.07 6.92
N MET A 71 -20.47 24.09 6.02
CA MET A 71 -20.28 24.32 4.58
C MET A 71 -21.40 25.15 3.94
N LYS A 72 -22.65 24.97 4.38
CA LYS A 72 -23.78 25.78 3.90
C LYS A 72 -23.73 27.22 4.38
N HIS A 73 -23.18 27.46 5.57
CA HIS A 73 -23.10 28.79 6.18
C HIS A 73 -21.76 29.51 5.95
N GLU A 74 -20.72 28.81 5.46
CA GLU A 74 -19.46 29.40 4.99
C GLU A 74 -19.59 30.11 3.62
N THR A 75 -20.80 30.34 3.13
CA THR A 75 -21.09 31.09 1.90
C THR A 75 -20.78 32.58 2.04
N VAL A 76 -19.49 32.93 2.01
CA VAL A 76 -18.99 34.13 1.31
C VAL A 76 -17.80 33.77 0.40
N GLY A 77 -17.40 32.49 0.30
CA GLY A 77 -16.31 32.05 -0.56
C GLY A 77 -16.61 30.76 -1.32
N SER A 78 -16.13 30.65 -2.55
CA SER A 78 -16.13 29.40 -3.30
C SER A 78 -15.41 28.30 -2.51
N ILE A 79 -15.86 27.04 -2.57
CA ILE A 79 -15.08 25.88 -2.04
C ILE A 79 -13.63 25.90 -2.56
N ASN A 80 -13.42 26.42 -3.77
CA ASN A 80 -12.10 26.55 -4.36
C ASN A 80 -11.23 27.64 -3.71
N SER A 81 -11.79 28.58 -2.95
CA SER A 81 -11.05 29.60 -2.19
C SER A 81 -10.69 29.15 -0.77
N ASP A 82 -11.39 28.16 -0.20
CA ASP A 82 -11.15 27.68 1.15
C ASP A 82 -9.72 27.15 1.34
N LYS A 83 -9.04 27.68 2.36
CA LYS A 83 -7.61 27.42 2.60
C LYS A 83 -7.36 25.93 2.85
N PHE A 84 -8.18 25.28 3.66
CA PHE A 84 -7.95 23.88 3.98
C PHE A 84 -8.31 22.95 2.82
N TYR A 85 -9.30 23.29 1.99
CA TYR A 85 -9.57 22.54 0.75
C TYR A 85 -8.38 22.63 -0.23
N LYS A 86 -7.78 23.82 -0.37
CA LYS A 86 -6.54 24.00 -1.16
C LYS A 86 -5.38 23.21 -0.59
N ASP A 87 -5.16 23.27 0.72
CA ASP A 87 -4.09 22.53 1.40
C ASP A 87 -4.29 21.02 1.27
N GLY A 88 -5.53 20.53 1.38
CA GLY A 88 -5.90 19.14 1.15
C GLY A 88 -5.61 18.69 -0.28
N LYS A 89 -5.99 19.49 -1.30
CA LYS A 89 -5.65 19.22 -2.70
C LYS A 89 -4.14 19.20 -2.94
N LYS A 90 -3.40 20.12 -2.31
CA LYS A 90 -1.93 20.18 -2.41
C LYS A 90 -1.30 18.93 -1.82
N TYR A 91 -1.72 18.52 -0.62
CA TYR A 91 -1.27 17.29 0.02
C TYR A 91 -1.56 16.06 -0.86
N GLN A 92 -2.76 15.94 -1.42
CA GLN A 92 -3.13 14.82 -2.29
C GLN A 92 -2.26 14.77 -3.56
N ARG A 93 -1.94 15.93 -4.15
CA ARG A 93 -1.01 16.02 -5.29
C ARG A 93 0.39 15.56 -4.91
N GLU A 94 0.90 15.98 -3.76
CA GLU A 94 2.22 15.59 -3.25
C GLU A 94 2.29 14.09 -2.94
N CYS A 95 1.26 13.51 -2.31
CA CYS A 95 1.18 12.07 -2.11
C CYS A 95 1.18 11.29 -3.43
N ARG A 96 0.42 11.73 -4.45
CA ARG A 96 0.45 11.11 -5.78
C ARG A 96 1.83 11.20 -6.43
N LYS A 97 2.53 12.33 -6.30
CA LYS A 97 3.91 12.47 -6.81
C LYS A 97 4.87 11.54 -6.08
N ARG A 98 4.76 11.46 -4.75
CA ARG A 98 5.57 10.59 -3.90
C ARG A 98 5.33 9.12 -4.26
N GLU A 99 4.09 8.70 -4.40
CA GLU A 99 3.72 7.34 -4.81
C GLU A 99 4.27 7.01 -6.20
N ARG A 100 4.16 7.92 -7.17
CA ARG A 100 4.77 7.75 -8.51
C ARG A 100 6.29 7.57 -8.43
N ARG A 101 6.97 8.36 -7.61
CA ARG A 101 8.42 8.23 -7.36
C ARG A 101 8.74 6.86 -6.75
N TRP A 102 8.00 6.46 -5.71
CA TRP A 102 8.14 5.14 -5.07
C TRP A 102 7.92 3.99 -6.06
N ARG A 103 6.89 4.04 -6.90
CA ARG A 103 6.65 3.00 -7.92
C ARG A 103 7.80 2.90 -8.93
N ARG A 104 8.39 4.04 -9.33
CA ARG A 104 9.56 4.06 -10.22
C ARG A 104 10.81 3.49 -9.56
N ALA A 105 11.08 3.87 -8.31
CA ALA A 105 12.20 3.35 -7.53
C ALA A 105 12.07 1.83 -7.36
N ARG A 106 10.90 1.37 -6.89
CA ARG A 106 10.62 -0.06 -6.71
C ARG A 106 10.77 -0.89 -7.99
N ARG A 107 10.39 -0.37 -9.16
CA ARG A 107 10.63 -1.06 -10.45
C ARG A 107 12.12 -1.22 -10.75
N ARG A 108 12.95 -0.23 -10.43
CA ARG A 108 14.41 -0.30 -10.62
C ARG A 108 15.05 -1.28 -9.64
N ASP A 109 14.59 -1.29 -8.39
CA ASP A 109 15.11 -2.20 -7.37
C ASP A 109 14.75 -3.66 -7.67
N VAL A 110 13.52 -3.91 -8.14
CA VAL A 110 13.13 -5.27 -8.59
C VAL A 110 13.96 -5.71 -9.79
N ALA A 111 14.14 -4.87 -10.80
CA ALA A 111 14.93 -5.22 -11.99
C ALA A 111 16.41 -5.50 -11.65
N ARG A 112 17.01 -4.69 -10.77
CA ARG A 112 18.40 -4.90 -10.31
C ARG A 112 18.54 -6.21 -9.53
N ASN A 113 17.61 -6.48 -8.62
CA ASN A 113 17.65 -7.71 -7.82
C ASN A 113 17.43 -8.97 -8.66
N GLU A 114 16.56 -8.93 -9.69
CA GLU A 114 16.39 -10.03 -10.64
C GLU A 114 17.69 -10.28 -11.43
N GLU A 115 18.37 -9.22 -11.88
CA GLU A 115 19.61 -9.32 -12.66
C GLU A 115 20.82 -9.79 -11.81
N GLU A 116 20.87 -9.43 -10.52
CA GLU A 116 21.89 -9.92 -9.57
C GLU A 116 21.69 -11.40 -9.22
N LEU A 117 20.45 -11.86 -9.07
CA LEU A 117 20.13 -13.27 -8.83
C LEU A 117 20.50 -14.14 -10.03
N ASP A 118 20.13 -13.71 -11.25
CA ASP A 118 20.42 -14.42 -12.50
C ASP A 118 21.93 -14.61 -12.71
N LYS A 119 22.73 -13.57 -12.44
CA LYS A 119 24.21 -13.64 -12.48
C LYS A 119 24.79 -14.58 -11.42
N GLY A 120 24.19 -14.62 -10.22
CA GLY A 120 24.64 -15.53 -9.16
C GLY A 120 24.40 -17.00 -9.50
N ASP A 121 23.24 -17.30 -10.07
CA ASP A 121 22.88 -18.65 -10.52
C ASP A 121 23.79 -19.11 -11.68
N ASP A 122 24.13 -18.22 -12.62
CA ASP A 122 25.06 -18.51 -13.73
C ASP A 122 26.48 -18.83 -13.23
N ILE A 123 27.00 -18.08 -12.26
CA ILE A 123 28.34 -18.30 -11.68
C ILE A 123 28.38 -19.66 -10.97
N ALA A 124 27.40 -19.97 -10.12
CA ALA A 124 27.33 -21.24 -9.41
C ALA A 124 27.23 -22.44 -10.37
N LEU A 125 26.52 -22.28 -11.49
CA LEU A 125 26.42 -23.30 -12.54
C LEU A 125 27.77 -23.54 -13.23
N LEU A 126 28.54 -22.49 -13.49
CA LEU A 126 29.88 -22.59 -14.08
C LEU A 126 30.88 -23.26 -13.14
N GLU A 127 30.88 -22.90 -11.85
CA GLU A 127 31.72 -23.53 -10.83
C GLU A 127 31.43 -25.03 -10.72
N GLY A 128 30.15 -25.42 -10.72
CA GLY A 128 29.75 -26.82 -10.70
C GLY A 128 30.13 -27.59 -11.97
N LYS A 129 30.20 -26.92 -13.15
CA LYS A 129 30.73 -27.53 -14.38
C LYS A 129 32.23 -27.73 -14.30
N LEU A 130 32.98 -26.73 -13.85
CA LEU A 130 34.44 -26.81 -13.71
C LEU A 130 34.84 -27.94 -12.75
N LYS A 131 34.20 -28.01 -11.58
CA LYS A 131 34.46 -29.06 -10.59
C LYS A 131 34.20 -30.47 -11.14
N ARG A 132 33.20 -30.63 -12.01
CA ARG A 132 32.90 -31.91 -12.66
C ARG A 132 33.99 -32.31 -13.65
N GLU A 133 34.48 -31.38 -14.46
CA GLU A 133 35.57 -31.67 -15.39
C GLU A 133 36.87 -32.01 -14.63
N GLU A 134 37.21 -31.28 -13.55
CA GLU A 134 38.36 -31.62 -12.70
C GLU A 134 38.27 -33.04 -12.13
N LEU A 135 37.10 -33.42 -11.60
CA LEU A 135 36.88 -34.75 -11.04
C LEU A 135 36.94 -35.83 -12.12
N LYS A 136 36.46 -35.53 -13.33
CA LYS A 136 36.51 -36.42 -14.47
C LYS A 136 37.95 -36.62 -14.95
N GLU A 137 38.75 -35.56 -15.04
CA GLU A 137 40.18 -35.66 -15.36
C GLU A 137 40.94 -36.47 -14.30
N ALA A 138 40.71 -36.19 -13.01
CA ALA A 138 41.33 -36.95 -11.92
C ALA A 138 40.95 -38.45 -11.98
N MET A 139 39.69 -38.75 -12.33
CA MET A 139 39.22 -40.12 -12.50
C MET A 139 39.84 -40.80 -13.72
N MET A 140 40.00 -40.10 -14.84
CA MET A 140 40.68 -40.64 -16.03
C MET A 140 42.15 -40.95 -15.74
N VAL A 141 42.86 -40.04 -15.06
CA VAL A 141 44.25 -40.26 -14.63
C VAL A 141 44.40 -41.48 -13.71
N TYR A 142 43.43 -41.71 -12.84
CA TYR A 142 43.40 -42.89 -11.96
C TYR A 142 43.15 -44.20 -12.74
N LEU A 143 42.33 -44.16 -13.79
CA LEU A 143 41.98 -45.34 -14.60
C LEU A 143 43.07 -45.73 -15.61
N ASP A 144 43.99 -44.81 -15.93
CA ASP A 144 45.14 -45.05 -16.82
C ASP A 144 46.40 -45.57 -16.06
N GLN A 145 46.30 -45.84 -14.75
CA GLN A 145 47.31 -46.50 -13.90
C GLN A 145 47.05 -48.00 -13.74
#